data_AF-A0A3A6CZI2-F1
#
_entry.id   AF-A0A3A6CZI2-F1
#
_cell.length_a   1.000
_cell.length_b   1.000
_cell.length_c   1.000
_cell.angle_alpha   90.00
_cell.angle_beta   90.00
_cell.angle_gamma   90.00
#
_symmetry.space_group_name_H-M   'P 1'
#
loop_
_entity.id
_entity.type
_entity.pdbx_description
1 polymer ?
#
loop_
_entity_poly.entity_id
_entity_poly.type
_entity_poly.pdbx_seq_one_letter_code
_entity_poly.pdbx_strand_id
1 'polypeptide(L)'
;MLELLNILFIAKLPVKDIEEQLQKYDIIMTKEIESEVQNMCNLSDGIEERGIMKGLQQGMAQGKIDSTLLHVKNLMLAAGVNAEKAMDMLGVEADIRPVILDALKCS
;
A
#
# COMPACT_ATOMS: atom_id res chain seq x y z
N MET A 1 19.55 19.71 13.80
CA MET A 1 19.62 18.23 13.84
C MET A 1 18.51 17.57 13.02
N LEU A 2 17.23 17.96 13.17
CA LEU A 2 16.15 17.44 12.31
C LEU A 2 16.35 17.71 10.80
N GLU A 3 16.89 18.88 10.45
CA GLU A 3 17.09 19.28 9.04
C GLU A 3 18.05 18.34 8.30
N LEU A 4 19.14 17.91 8.94
CA LEU A 4 20.10 16.98 8.36
C LEU A 4 19.48 15.60 8.09
N LEU A 5 18.66 15.11 9.02
CA LEU A 5 17.95 13.84 8.85
C LEU A 5 16.93 13.93 7.69
N ASN A 6 16.24 15.06 7.57
CA ASN A 6 15.31 15.30 6.46
C ASN A 6 16.04 15.28 5.10
N ILE A 7 17.21 15.93 5.01
CA ILE A 7 18.06 15.95 3.80
C ILE A 7 18.49 14.53 3.40
N LEU A 8 18.93 13.72 4.36
CA LEU A 8 19.47 12.38 4.09
C LEU A 8 18.40 11.33 3.77
N PHE A 9 17.20 11.44 4.36
CA PHE A 9 16.23 10.34 4.34
C PHE A 9 14.88 10.67 3.70
N ILE A 10 14.50 11.95 3.58
CA ILE A 10 13.12 12.34 3.23
C ILE A 10 13.08 13.22 1.98
N ALA A 11 14.01 14.16 1.83
CA ALA A 11 13.98 15.18 0.79
C ALA A 11 14.16 14.64 -0.64
N LYS A 12 14.42 13.34 -0.81
CA LYS A 12 14.67 12.64 -2.08
C LYS A 12 15.59 13.44 -3.02
N LEU A 13 16.65 14.00 -2.45
CA LEU A 13 17.62 14.77 -3.21
C LEU A 13 18.55 13.81 -3.98
N PRO A 14 19.00 14.19 -5.19
CA PRO A 14 20.12 13.52 -5.84
C PRO A 14 21.35 13.47 -4.91
N VAL A 15 22.15 12.40 -5.01
CA VAL A 15 23.35 12.22 -4.16
C VAL A 15 24.29 13.42 -4.23
N LYS A 16 24.42 14.04 -5.40
CA LYS A 16 25.20 15.27 -5.61
C LYS A 16 24.67 16.46 -4.77
N ASP A 17 23.35 16.61 -4.71
CA ASP A 17 22.73 17.69 -3.95
C ASP A 17 22.82 17.41 -2.44
N ILE A 18 22.79 16.13 -2.04
CA ILE A 18 23.05 15.71 -0.65
C ILE A 18 24.48 16.08 -0.26
N GLU A 19 25.48 15.85 -1.11
CA GLU A 19 26.86 16.26 -0.87
C GLU A 19 26.98 17.76 -0.60
N GLU A 20 26.39 18.59 -1.46
CA GLU A 20 26.40 20.04 -1.28
C GLU A 20 25.72 20.48 0.03
N GLN A 21 24.68 19.78 0.49
CA GLN A 21 24.06 20.06 1.78
C GLN A 21 24.90 19.59 2.96
N LEU A 22 25.52 18.41 2.87
CA LEU A 22 26.38 17.86 3.94
C LEU A 22 27.60 18.74 4.19
N GLN A 23 28.17 19.35 3.15
CA GLN A 23 29.27 20.30 3.27
C GLN A 23 28.91 21.53 4.12
N LYS A 24 27.64 21.96 4.15
CA LYS A 24 27.19 23.07 5.02
C LYS A 24 27.22 22.73 6.51
N TYR A 25 27.33 21.45 6.84
CA TYR A 25 27.47 20.93 8.20
C TYR A 25 28.90 20.41 8.46
N ASP A 26 29.87 20.79 7.62
CA ASP A 26 31.27 20.33 7.66
C ASP A 26 31.42 18.80 7.56
N ILE A 27 30.44 18.11 6.97
CA ILE A 27 30.47 16.67 6.70
C ILE A 27 31.05 16.46 5.29
N ILE A 28 32.23 15.86 5.21
CA ILE A 28 32.91 15.58 3.95
C ILE A 28 32.38 14.27 3.36
N MET A 29 31.94 14.31 2.11
CA MET A 29 31.52 13.11 1.38
C MET A 29 32.75 12.31 0.94
N THR A 30 33.10 11.28 1.71
CA THR A 30 34.10 10.28 1.26
C THR A 30 33.44 9.25 0.34
N LYS A 31 34.23 8.46 -0.37
CA LYS A 31 33.71 7.39 -1.23
C LYS A 31 32.91 6.35 -0.45
N GLU A 32 33.29 6.07 0.81
CA GLU A 32 32.52 5.18 1.67
C GLU A 32 31.16 5.79 2.01
N ILE A 33 31.11 7.07 2.39
CA ILE A 33 29.85 7.76 2.71
C ILE A 33 28.95 7.87 1.47
N GLU A 34 29.52 8.20 0.31
CA GLU A 34 28.80 8.24 -0.96
C GLU A 34 28.15 6.89 -1.27
N SER A 35 28.90 5.79 -1.12
CA SER A 35 28.39 4.44 -1.33
C SER A 35 27.26 4.08 -0.34
N GLU A 36 27.39 4.46 0.93
CA GLU A 36 26.35 4.23 1.94
C GLU A 36 25.09 5.05 1.64
N VAL A 37 25.22 6.32 1.28
CA VAL A 37 24.10 7.19 0.89
C VAL A 37 23.38 6.62 -0.34
N GLN A 38 24.12 6.19 -1.36
CA GLN A 38 23.55 5.54 -2.55
C GLN A 38 22.79 4.26 -2.19
N ASN A 39 23.38 3.41 -1.33
CA ASN A 39 22.75 2.19 -0.84
C ASN A 39 21.46 2.50 -0.06
N MET A 40 21.47 3.53 0.78
CA MET A 40 20.29 3.97 1.54
C MET A 40 19.19 4.51 0.64
N CYS A 41 19.51 5.32 -0.37
CA CYS A 41 18.52 5.80 -1.36
C CYS A 41 17.85 4.63 -2.07
N ASN A 42 18.62 3.68 -2.59
CA ASN A 42 18.10 2.48 -3.23
C ASN A 42 17.23 1.63 -2.27
N LEU A 43 17.62 1.55 -0.99
CA LEU A 43 16.85 0.84 0.03
C LEU A 43 15.52 1.53 0.32
N SER A 44 15.50 2.85 0.47
CA SER A 44 14.29 3.66 0.68
C SER A 44 13.31 3.51 -0.48
N ASP A 45 13.79 3.63 -1.72
CA ASP A 45 12.97 3.46 -2.92
C ASP A 45 12.39 2.03 -2.99
N GLY A 46 13.22 1.02 -2.70
CA GLY A 46 12.78 -0.37 -2.66
C GLY A 46 11.77 -0.67 -1.54
N ILE A 47 11.83 0.04 -0.40
CA ILE A 47 10.83 -0.06 0.66
C ILE A 47 9.51 0.59 0.23
N GLU A 48 9.58 1.79 -0.35
CA GLU A 48 8.41 2.54 -0.83
C GLU A 48 7.67 1.76 -1.92
N GLU A 49 8.38 1.24 -2.93
CA GLU A 49 7.79 0.45 -4.01
C GLU A 49 7.10 -0.82 -3.47
N ARG A 50 7.76 -1.56 -2.56
CA ARG A 50 7.15 -2.73 -1.90
C ARG A 50 5.93 -2.32 -1.07
N GLY A 51 5.97 -1.17 -0.42
CA GLY A 51 4.85 -0.62 0.35
C GLY A 51 3.66 -0.33 -0.54
N ILE A 52 3.87 0.37 -1.66
CA ILE A 52 2.85 0.70 -2.66
C ILE A 52 2.24 -0.59 -3.23
N MET A 53 3.07 -1.55 -3.62
CA MET A 53 2.59 -2.82 -4.20
C MET A 53 1.70 -3.60 -3.20
N LYS A 54 2.13 -3.71 -1.95
CA LYS A 54 1.33 -4.34 -0.89
C LYS A 54 0.04 -3.58 -0.63
N GLY A 55 0.10 -2.25 -0.55
CA GLY A 55 -1.07 -1.40 -0.33
C GLY A 55 -2.10 -1.52 -1.45
N LEU A 56 -1.64 -1.53 -2.71
CA LEU A 56 -2.52 -1.72 -3.87
C LEU A 56 -3.17 -3.11 -3.83
N GLN A 57 -2.40 -4.16 -3.57
CA GLN A 57 -2.92 -5.52 -3.48
C GLN A 57 -3.99 -5.65 -2.38
N GLN A 58 -3.72 -5.10 -1.19
CA GLN A 58 -4.67 -5.07 -0.07
C GLN A 58 -5.92 -4.26 -0.42
N GLY A 59 -5.75 -3.08 -1.04
CA GLY A 59 -6.86 -2.21 -1.44
C GLY A 59 -7.75 -2.86 -2.50
N MET A 60 -7.17 -3.54 -3.49
CA MET A 60 -7.93 -4.27 -4.51
C MET A 60 -8.71 -5.44 -3.89
N ALA A 61 -8.10 -6.19 -2.96
CA ALA A 61 -8.77 -7.27 -2.25
C ALA A 61 -9.94 -6.76 -1.40
N GLN A 62 -9.72 -5.67 -0.63
CA GLN A 62 -10.77 -5.05 0.17
C GLN A 62 -11.91 -4.50 -0.70
N GLY A 63 -11.58 -3.78 -1.77
CA GLY A 63 -12.57 -3.24 -2.71
C GLY A 63 -13.40 -4.32 -3.39
N LYS A 64 -12.79 -5.48 -3.71
CA LYS A 64 -13.53 -6.65 -4.23
C LYS A 64 -14.56 -7.15 -3.21
N ILE A 65 -14.17 -7.29 -1.94
CA ILE A 65 -15.06 -7.74 -0.86
C ILE A 65 -16.20 -6.74 -0.65
N ASP A 66 -15.90 -5.46 -0.49
CA ASP A 66 -16.89 -4.41 -0.22
C ASP A 66 -17.92 -4.28 -1.35
N SER A 67 -17.44 -4.29 -2.60
CA SER A 67 -18.30 -4.25 -3.79
C SER A 67 -19.17 -5.51 -3.89
N THR A 68 -18.60 -6.69 -3.65
CA THR A 68 -19.35 -7.95 -3.67
C THR A 68 -20.44 -7.94 -2.60
N LEU A 69 -20.13 -7.51 -1.38
CA LEU A 69 -21.08 -7.41 -0.28
C LEU A 69 -22.25 -6.48 -0.65
N LEU A 70 -21.96 -5.31 -1.22
CA LEU A 70 -22.97 -4.36 -1.66
C LEU A 70 -23.88 -4.98 -2.74
N HIS A 71 -23.30 -5.60 -3.76
CA HIS A 71 -24.08 -6.20 -4.84
C HIS A 71 -24.93 -7.38 -4.36
N VAL A 72 -24.39 -8.22 -3.46
CA VAL A 72 -25.14 -9.32 -2.83
C VAL A 72 -26.33 -8.76 -2.05
N LYS A 73 -26.13 -7.74 -1.20
CA LYS A 73 -27.23 -7.08 -0.45
C LYS A 73 -28.30 -6.53 -1.38
N ASN A 74 -27.90 -5.78 -2.41
CA ASN A 74 -28.82 -5.19 -3.37
C ASN A 74 -29.64 -6.25 -4.12
N LEU A 75 -29.00 -7.35 -4.52
CA LEU A 75 -29.68 -8.43 -5.22
C LEU A 75 -30.65 -9.20 -4.30
N MET A 76 -30.25 -9.45 -3.05
CA MET A 76 -31.14 -10.06 -2.05
C MET A 76 -32.42 -9.23 -1.87
N LEU A 77 -32.29 -7.90 -1.78
CA LEU A 77 -33.43 -6.99 -1.65
C LEU A 77 -34.28 -6.92 -2.92
N ALA A 78 -33.64 -6.78 -4.08
CA ALA A 78 -34.35 -6.57 -5.36
C ALA A 78 -35.06 -7.84 -5.86
N ALA A 79 -34.46 -9.02 -5.66
CA ALA A 79 -34.99 -10.29 -6.15
C ALA A 79 -35.63 -11.16 -5.05
N GLY A 80 -35.57 -10.75 -3.79
CA GLY A 80 -36.13 -11.51 -2.66
C GLY A 80 -35.44 -12.86 -2.42
N VAL A 81 -34.18 -13.00 -2.83
CA VAL A 81 -33.41 -14.24 -2.69
C VAL A 81 -32.52 -14.21 -1.45
N ASN A 82 -32.14 -15.38 -0.94
CA ASN A 82 -31.19 -15.47 0.16
C ASN A 82 -29.74 -15.20 -0.31
N ALA A 83 -28.82 -15.03 0.64
CA ALA A 83 -27.42 -14.70 0.36
C ALA A 83 -26.71 -15.73 -0.51
N GLU A 84 -26.93 -17.03 -0.26
CA GLU A 84 -26.30 -18.09 -1.06
C GLU A 84 -26.76 -18.04 -2.52
N LYS A 85 -28.06 -17.89 -2.74
CA LYS A 85 -28.62 -17.79 -4.09
C LYS A 85 -28.19 -16.52 -4.81
N ALA A 86 -28.08 -15.40 -4.09
CA ALA A 86 -27.56 -14.15 -4.64
C ALA A 86 -26.08 -14.29 -5.06
N MET A 87 -25.25 -14.92 -4.24
CA MET A 87 -23.84 -15.19 -4.55
C MET A 87 -23.70 -16.16 -5.74
N ASP A 88 -24.57 -17.15 -5.86
CA ASP A 88 -24.61 -18.02 -7.05
C ASP A 88 -24.98 -17.26 -8.32
N MET A 89 -25.99 -16.39 -8.25
CA MET A 89 -26.41 -15.56 -9.39
C MET A 89 -25.32 -14.58 -9.82
N LEU A 90 -24.58 -14.01 -8.87
CA LEU A 90 -23.47 -13.09 -9.13
C LEU A 90 -22.17 -13.80 -9.50
N GLY A 91 -22.11 -15.13 -9.44
CA GLY A 91 -20.91 -15.90 -9.72
C GLY A 91 -19.76 -15.65 -8.73
N VAL A 92 -20.08 -15.36 -7.46
CA VAL A 92 -19.10 -15.05 -6.42
C VAL A 92 -18.18 -16.25 -6.16
N GLU A 93 -16.88 -16.02 -6.18
CA GLU A 93 -15.88 -17.07 -6.02
C GLU A 93 -15.90 -17.68 -4.60
N ALA A 94 -15.64 -18.98 -4.51
CA ALA A 94 -15.84 -19.76 -3.29
C ALA A 94 -14.94 -19.32 -2.12
N ASP A 95 -13.77 -18.75 -2.41
CA ASP A 95 -12.79 -18.28 -1.43
C ASP A 95 -13.27 -17.05 -0.65
N ILE A 96 -14.06 -16.17 -1.27
CA ILE A 96 -14.56 -14.95 -0.61
C ILE A 96 -15.96 -15.11 0.01
N ARG A 97 -16.72 -16.16 -0.35
CA ARG A 97 -18.07 -16.40 0.18
C ARG A 97 -18.17 -16.42 1.71
N PRO A 98 -17.26 -17.07 2.46
CA PRO A 98 -17.33 -17.07 3.93
C PRO A 98 -17.23 -15.66 4.52
N VAL A 99 -16.37 -14.81 3.94
CA VAL A 99 -16.17 -13.42 4.38
C VAL A 99 -17.42 -12.58 4.14
N ILE A 100 -18.05 -12.75 2.97
CA ILE A 100 -19.30 -12.06 2.64
C ILE A 100 -20.43 -12.49 3.57
N LEU A 101 -20.57 -13.79 3.84
CA LEU A 101 -21.57 -14.32 4.76
C LEU A 101 -21.39 -13.81 6.19
N ASP A 102 -20.16 -13.70 6.66
CA ASP A 102 -19.86 -13.15 7.98
C ASP A 102 -20.21 -11.66 8.06
N ALA A 103 -19.81 -10.87 7.05
CA ALA A 103 -20.12 -9.45 6.96
C ALA A 103 -21.64 -9.15 6.85
N LEU A 104 -22.43 -10.09 6.30
CA LEU A 104 -23.89 -10.01 6.26
C LEU A 104 -24.56 -10.27 7.62
N LYS A 105 -23.94 -11.06 8.50
CA LYS A 105 -24.49 -11.36 9.84
C LYS A 105 -24.33 -10.18 10.81
N CYS A 106 -23.33 -9.35 10.58
CA CYS A 106 -23.00 -8.19 11.41
C CYS A 106 -23.74 -6.90 11.00
N SER A 107 -24.65 -6.97 10.01
CA SER A 107 -25.36 -5.81 9.46
C SER A 107 -26.86 -5.86 9.66
#